data_AF-A0A519GN25-F1
#
_entry.id   AF-A0A519GN25-F1
#
_cell.length_a   1.000
_cell.length_b   1.000
_cell.length_c   1.000
_cell.angle_alpha   90.00
_cell.angle_beta   90.00
_cell.angle_gamma   90.00
#
_symmetry.space_group_name_H-M   'P 1'
#
loop_
_entity.id
_entity.type
_entity.pdbx_description
1 polymer ?
#
loop_
_entity_poly.entity_id
_entity_poly.type
_entity_poly.pdbx_seq_one_letter_code
_entity_poly.pdbx_strand_id
1 'polypeptide(L)'
;MSSSAPAVSPTDTAPAPARSFLDTLRRIGRLAAPYFRSEEKWKARALLLAIVALNLGYVYVAVLGNQWYGRFYDSLQNKDSVVFWREIGVFGWIAFANIAVQVVKFYLTQLLQVRWRAWMTRDYLGRWLADKTFYHLELARYRTGNGQTPDNPDQRIQEDMQLFTDYTVTLSMGLLNAVVTLLSFIGILWALSGVVPVTVGGSTYQVVGSMVWIALVYCIVGTVITHYIGRPLIGLNFRQQRFEADFRHHLVRVREYSEAIALDSGEPVEHRQLETRFGSVLRNYLQLIKQQKNLVGFTSFFGQAAVIFPFIVAA
;
A
#
# COMPACT_ATOMS: atom_id res chain seq x y z
N MET A 1 22.40 -6.55 57.04
CA MET A 1 20.99 -6.88 56.73
C MET A 1 20.69 -6.36 55.33
N SER A 2 20.56 -7.27 54.37
CA SER A 2 20.39 -6.99 52.94
C SER A 2 18.96 -6.56 52.66
N SER A 3 18.77 -5.38 52.04
CA SER A 3 17.48 -4.90 51.56
C SER A 3 17.32 -5.33 50.10
N SER A 4 16.50 -6.36 49.87
CA SER A 4 16.15 -6.85 48.54
C SER A 4 15.11 -5.93 47.90
N ALA A 5 15.48 -5.27 46.79
CA ALA A 5 14.55 -4.55 45.93
C ALA A 5 13.55 -5.53 45.26
N PRO A 6 12.28 -5.13 45.03
CA PRO A 6 11.30 -6.00 44.42
C PRO A 6 11.59 -6.17 42.93
N ALA A 7 11.60 -7.42 42.47
CA ALA A 7 11.76 -7.77 41.05
C ALA A 7 10.55 -7.27 40.24
N VAL A 8 10.78 -6.35 39.31
CA VAL A 8 9.79 -5.97 38.29
C VAL A 8 9.63 -7.16 37.34
N SER A 9 8.48 -7.82 37.42
CA SER A 9 8.11 -8.88 36.46
C SER A 9 7.91 -8.24 35.08
N PRO A 10 8.48 -8.80 34.00
CA PRO A 10 8.15 -8.35 32.66
C PRO A 10 6.68 -8.73 32.41
N THR A 11 5.79 -7.76 32.39
CA THR A 11 4.45 -7.95 31.82
C THR A 11 4.64 -8.27 30.34
N ASP A 12 4.56 -9.56 30.01
CA ASP A 12 4.29 -10.06 28.67
C ASP A 12 3.00 -9.40 28.18
N THR A 13 3.13 -8.28 27.48
CA THR A 13 2.07 -7.80 26.59
C THR A 13 2.07 -8.75 25.40
N ALA A 14 1.38 -9.88 25.57
CA ALA A 14 1.08 -10.79 24.48
C ALA A 14 0.57 -9.96 23.29
N PRO A 15 1.14 -10.13 22.08
CA PRO A 15 0.69 -9.38 20.92
C PRO A 15 -0.81 -9.66 20.75
N ALA A 16 -1.61 -8.59 20.68
CA ALA A 16 -3.05 -8.70 20.49
C ALA A 16 -3.36 -9.67 19.34
N PRO A 17 -4.33 -10.58 19.49
CA PRO A 17 -4.61 -11.60 18.48
C PRO A 17 -4.80 -10.93 17.11
N ALA A 18 -4.22 -11.54 16.07
CA ALA A 18 -4.32 -11.07 14.70
C ALA A 18 -5.79 -10.83 14.36
N ARG A 19 -6.19 -9.55 14.30
CA ARG A 19 -7.58 -9.15 14.14
C ARG A 19 -8.10 -9.67 12.80
N SER A 20 -9.31 -10.20 12.79
CA SER A 20 -9.94 -10.69 11.55
C SER A 20 -10.05 -9.56 10.53
N PHE A 21 -9.65 -9.84 9.29
CA PHE A 21 -9.71 -8.90 8.17
C PHE A 21 -11.12 -8.30 7.98
N LEU A 22 -12.16 -9.11 8.22
CA LEU A 22 -13.56 -8.68 8.14
C LEU A 22 -13.90 -7.60 9.18
N ASP A 23 -13.34 -7.69 10.38
CA ASP A 23 -13.59 -6.70 11.43
C ASP A 23 -12.92 -5.37 11.11
N THR A 24 -11.74 -5.41 10.46
CA THR A 24 -11.08 -4.22 9.93
C THR A 24 -11.92 -3.55 8.86
N LEU A 25 -12.45 -4.31 7.87
CA LEU A 25 -13.32 -3.77 6.84
C LEU A 25 -14.61 -3.17 7.41
N ARG A 26 -15.23 -3.82 8.40
CA ARG A 26 -16.42 -3.29 9.08
C ARG A 26 -16.14 -1.97 9.78
N ARG A 27 -14.97 -1.81 10.41
CA ARG A 27 -14.55 -0.56 11.07
C ARG A 27 -14.33 0.56 10.05
N ILE A 28 -13.63 0.28 8.96
CA ILE A 28 -13.45 1.24 7.86
C ILE A 28 -14.82 1.70 7.33
N GLY A 29 -15.73 0.75 7.10
CA GLY A 29 -17.10 1.05 6.66
C GLY A 29 -17.87 1.94 7.65
N ARG A 30 -17.75 1.69 8.96
CA ARG A 30 -18.37 2.53 10.00
C ARG A 30 -17.81 3.94 10.05
N LEU A 31 -16.50 4.10 9.84
CA LEU A 31 -15.85 5.42 9.82
C LEU A 31 -16.14 6.20 8.54
N ALA A 32 -16.32 5.51 7.41
CA ALA A 32 -16.60 6.13 6.11
C ALA A 32 -18.08 6.46 5.87
N ALA A 33 -19.00 5.63 6.36
CA ALA A 33 -20.43 5.78 6.11
C ALA A 33 -21.04 7.16 6.45
N PRO A 34 -20.62 7.87 7.52
CA PRO A 34 -21.18 9.17 7.87
C PRO A 34 -21.05 10.23 6.76
N TYR A 35 -19.92 10.28 6.05
CA TYR A 35 -19.72 11.23 4.95
C TYR A 35 -20.71 10.99 3.79
N PHE A 36 -20.91 9.72 3.43
CA PHE A 36 -21.84 9.34 2.35
C PHE A 36 -23.33 9.38 2.76
N ARG A 37 -23.62 9.71 4.01
CA ARG A 37 -24.98 9.86 4.57
C ARG A 37 -25.28 11.29 5.02
N SER A 38 -24.30 12.19 5.00
CA SER A 38 -24.41 13.57 5.44
C SER A 38 -25.21 14.45 4.46
N GLU A 39 -25.30 15.74 4.76
CA GLU A 39 -25.89 16.75 3.88
C GLU A 39 -25.21 16.81 2.49
N GLU A 40 -23.92 16.46 2.42
CA GLU A 40 -23.16 16.41 1.16
C GLU A 40 -23.27 15.06 0.42
N LYS A 41 -24.14 14.14 0.88
CA LYS A 41 -24.25 12.76 0.36
C LYS A 41 -24.37 12.66 -1.16
N TRP A 42 -25.11 13.55 -1.80
CA TRP A 42 -25.31 13.51 -3.25
C TRP A 42 -24.04 13.89 -4.01
N LYS A 43 -23.31 14.92 -3.55
CA LYS A 43 -22.02 15.31 -4.13
C LYS A 43 -20.98 14.21 -3.92
N ALA A 44 -20.93 13.63 -2.72
CA ALA A 44 -20.02 12.54 -2.39
C ALA A 44 -20.28 11.28 -3.25
N ARG A 45 -21.55 10.87 -3.40
CA ARG A 45 -21.94 9.72 -4.22
C ARG A 45 -21.73 9.96 -5.70
N ALA A 46 -22.05 11.16 -6.21
CA ALA A 46 -21.82 11.51 -7.60
C ALA A 46 -20.32 11.51 -7.94
N LEU A 47 -19.47 12.09 -7.07
CA LEU A 47 -18.01 12.03 -7.22
C LEU A 47 -17.51 10.58 -7.19
N LEU A 48 -17.96 9.78 -6.23
CA LEU A 48 -17.57 8.37 -6.13
C LEU A 48 -17.96 7.60 -7.39
N LEU A 49 -19.19 7.75 -7.87
CA LEU A 49 -19.68 7.10 -9.08
C LEU A 49 -18.90 7.55 -10.32
N ALA A 50 -18.61 8.84 -10.45
CA ALA A 50 -17.79 9.37 -11.55
C ALA A 50 -16.36 8.79 -11.52
N ILE A 51 -15.74 8.67 -10.34
CA ILE A 51 -14.40 8.07 -10.21
C ILE A 51 -14.42 6.58 -10.55
N VAL A 52 -15.48 5.86 -10.16
CA VAL A 52 -15.67 4.45 -10.54
C VAL A 52 -15.81 4.32 -12.05
N ALA A 53 -16.66 5.13 -12.69
CA ALA A 53 -16.84 5.15 -14.14
C ALA A 53 -15.52 5.48 -14.87
N LEU A 54 -14.74 6.46 -14.38
CA LEU A 54 -13.43 6.79 -14.95
C LEU A 54 -12.41 5.68 -14.73
N ASN A 55 -12.47 4.93 -13.63
CA ASN A 55 -11.62 3.75 -13.44
C ASN A 55 -11.94 2.66 -14.47
N LEU A 56 -13.23 2.39 -14.71
CA LEU A 56 -13.66 1.47 -15.74
C LEU A 56 -13.24 1.96 -17.13
N GLY A 57 -13.42 3.24 -17.42
CA GLY A 57 -12.95 3.88 -18.65
C GLY A 57 -11.44 3.78 -18.84
N TYR A 58 -10.66 3.95 -17.77
CA TYR A 58 -9.20 3.80 -17.81
C TYR A 58 -8.78 2.38 -18.19
N VAL A 59 -9.41 1.36 -17.58
CA VAL A 59 -9.13 -0.04 -17.95
C VAL A 59 -9.58 -0.32 -19.38
N TYR A 60 -10.72 0.22 -19.80
CA TYR A 60 -11.20 0.07 -21.17
C TYR A 60 -10.23 0.67 -22.20
N VAL A 61 -9.68 1.86 -21.95
CA VAL A 61 -8.66 2.46 -22.81
C VAL A 61 -7.37 1.63 -22.83
N ALA A 62 -6.99 1.02 -21.70
CA ALA A 62 -5.86 0.09 -21.66
C ALA A 62 -6.10 -1.16 -22.53
N VAL A 63 -7.33 -1.70 -22.53
CA VAL A 63 -7.73 -2.80 -23.41
C VAL A 63 -7.68 -2.40 -24.88
N LEU A 64 -8.20 -1.20 -25.23
CA LEU A 64 -8.12 -0.67 -26.59
C LEU A 64 -6.65 -0.51 -27.04
N GLY A 65 -5.78 -0.06 -26.14
CA GLY A 65 -4.34 0.02 -26.39
C GLY A 65 -3.72 -1.35 -26.65
N ASN A 66 -4.09 -2.37 -25.88
CA ASN A 66 -3.61 -3.74 -26.09
C ASN A 66 -4.06 -4.31 -27.46
N GLN A 67 -5.33 -4.13 -27.83
CA GLN A 67 -5.84 -4.54 -29.14
C GLN A 67 -5.18 -3.77 -30.29
N TRP A 68 -4.91 -2.47 -30.08
CA TRP A 68 -4.18 -1.64 -31.03
C TRP A 68 -2.75 -2.15 -31.25
N TYR A 69 -2.03 -2.57 -30.20
CA TYR A 69 -0.71 -3.17 -30.35
C TYR A 69 -0.75 -4.38 -31.30
N GLY A 70 -1.72 -5.28 -31.14
CA GLY A 70 -1.91 -6.43 -32.04
C GLY A 70 -2.06 -5.99 -33.50
N ARG A 71 -3.05 -5.14 -33.79
CA ARG A 71 -3.31 -4.65 -35.16
C ARG A 71 -2.10 -3.91 -35.76
N PHE A 72 -1.38 -3.15 -34.95
CA PHE A 72 -0.20 -2.41 -35.39
C PHE A 72 0.92 -3.37 -35.81
N TYR A 73 1.25 -4.36 -34.97
CA TYR A 73 2.26 -5.37 -35.31
C TYR A 73 1.85 -6.24 -36.50
N ASP A 74 0.56 -6.62 -36.61
CA ASP A 74 0.04 -7.35 -37.77
C ASP A 74 0.21 -6.53 -39.07
N SER A 75 0.00 -5.22 -39.03
CA SER A 75 0.21 -4.34 -40.19
C SER A 75 1.67 -4.30 -40.65
N LEU A 76 2.62 -4.33 -39.70
CA LEU A 76 4.05 -4.37 -39.98
C LEU A 76 4.47 -5.73 -40.56
N GLN A 77 3.96 -6.82 -39.99
CA GLN A 77 4.21 -8.18 -40.46
C GLN A 77 3.69 -8.38 -41.89
N ASN A 78 2.47 -7.90 -42.18
CA ASN A 78 1.83 -8.01 -43.49
C ASN A 78 2.28 -6.92 -44.49
N LYS A 79 3.14 -5.98 -44.08
CA LYS A 79 3.62 -4.86 -44.89
C LYS A 79 2.49 -3.99 -45.47
N ASP A 80 1.40 -3.83 -44.73
CA ASP A 80 0.25 -3.01 -45.14
C ASP A 80 0.45 -1.55 -44.73
N SER A 81 0.89 -0.73 -45.68
CA SER A 81 1.18 0.69 -45.46
C SER A 81 -0.06 1.54 -45.18
N VAL A 82 -1.23 1.14 -45.68
CA VAL A 82 -2.49 1.90 -45.51
C VAL A 82 -2.99 1.72 -44.07
N VAL A 83 -3.01 0.47 -43.59
CA VAL A 83 -3.38 0.16 -42.21
C VAL A 83 -2.39 0.78 -41.24
N PHE A 84 -1.09 0.75 -41.55
CA PHE A 84 -0.06 1.37 -40.71
C PHE A 84 -0.36 2.86 -40.42
N TRP A 85 -0.54 3.69 -41.45
CA TRP A 85 -0.80 5.13 -41.26
C TRP A 85 -2.14 5.38 -40.55
N ARG A 86 -3.16 4.55 -40.80
CA ARG A 86 -4.43 4.62 -40.07
C ARG A 86 -4.25 4.33 -38.58
N GLU A 87 -3.53 3.27 -38.23
CA GLU A 87 -3.30 2.90 -36.83
C GLU A 87 -2.44 3.96 -36.09
N ILE A 88 -1.54 4.69 -36.76
CA ILE A 88 -0.86 5.86 -36.17
C ILE A 88 -1.86 6.94 -35.74
N GLY A 89 -2.87 7.24 -36.57
CA GLY A 89 -3.92 8.20 -36.22
C GLY A 89 -4.80 7.69 -35.06
N VAL A 90 -5.17 6.41 -35.07
CA VAL A 90 -5.95 5.77 -33.99
C VAL A 90 -5.19 5.81 -32.67
N PHE A 91 -3.87 5.58 -32.70
CA PHE A 91 -3.02 5.69 -31.52
C PHE A 91 -3.10 7.08 -30.89
N GLY A 92 -3.07 8.14 -31.71
CA GLY A 92 -3.21 9.52 -31.24
C GLY A 92 -4.49 9.72 -30.41
N TRP A 93 -5.62 9.19 -30.89
CA TRP A 93 -6.89 9.25 -30.16
C TRP A 93 -6.90 8.41 -28.88
N ILE A 94 -6.37 7.19 -28.92
CA ILE A 94 -6.27 6.32 -27.72
C ILE A 94 -5.36 6.97 -26.67
N ALA A 95 -4.21 7.52 -27.07
CA ALA A 95 -3.27 8.19 -26.20
C ALA A 95 -3.90 9.45 -25.58
N PHE A 96 -4.58 10.28 -26.38
CA PHE A 96 -5.29 11.45 -25.88
C PHE A 96 -6.39 11.07 -24.87
N ALA A 97 -7.23 10.08 -25.21
CA ALA A 97 -8.27 9.59 -24.30
C ALA A 97 -7.67 9.04 -23.00
N ASN A 98 -6.56 8.30 -23.06
CA ASN A 98 -5.86 7.78 -21.91
C ASN A 98 -5.38 8.91 -20.97
N ILE A 99 -4.76 9.96 -21.54
CA ILE A 99 -4.30 11.12 -20.77
C ILE A 99 -5.50 11.86 -20.15
N ALA A 100 -6.54 12.11 -20.93
CA ALA A 100 -7.74 12.80 -20.45
C ALA A 100 -8.40 12.07 -19.27
N VAL A 101 -8.61 10.75 -19.40
CA VAL A 101 -9.17 9.92 -18.33
C VAL A 101 -8.28 9.95 -17.09
N GLN A 102 -6.95 9.83 -17.25
CA GLN A 102 -6.03 9.89 -16.12
C GLN A 102 -6.08 11.23 -15.38
N VAL A 103 -6.06 12.35 -16.10
CA VAL A 103 -6.09 13.70 -15.53
C VAL A 103 -7.41 13.94 -14.79
N VAL A 104 -8.55 13.62 -15.41
CA VAL A 104 -9.86 13.81 -14.78
C VAL A 104 -10.04 12.88 -13.58
N LYS A 105 -9.63 11.61 -13.69
CA LYS A 105 -9.65 10.65 -12.57
C LYS A 105 -8.81 11.15 -11.40
N PHE A 106 -7.59 11.61 -11.67
CA PHE A 106 -6.70 12.17 -10.64
C PHE A 106 -7.36 13.35 -9.92
N TYR A 107 -7.85 14.34 -10.69
CA TYR A 107 -8.48 15.53 -10.15
C TYR A 107 -9.71 15.21 -9.30
N LEU A 108 -10.64 14.38 -9.80
CA LEU A 108 -11.86 14.02 -9.05
C LEU A 108 -11.55 13.21 -7.79
N THR A 109 -10.52 12.35 -7.84
CA THR A 109 -10.08 11.58 -6.67
C THR A 109 -9.53 12.49 -5.58
N GLN A 110 -8.66 13.45 -5.95
CA GLN A 110 -8.12 14.46 -5.03
C GLN A 110 -9.24 15.33 -4.45
N LEU A 111 -10.20 15.75 -5.28
CA LEU A 111 -11.34 16.54 -4.83
C LEU A 111 -12.21 15.78 -3.82
N LEU A 112 -12.45 14.48 -4.04
CA LEU A 112 -13.16 13.62 -3.09
C LEU A 112 -12.39 13.51 -1.76
N GLN A 113 -11.08 13.28 -1.82
CA GLN A 113 -10.22 13.18 -0.62
C GLN A 113 -10.28 14.45 0.22
N VAL A 114 -10.06 15.61 -0.39
CA VAL A 114 -10.07 16.90 0.32
C VAL A 114 -11.44 17.21 0.91
N ARG A 115 -12.54 16.98 0.17
CA ARG A 115 -13.90 17.22 0.68
C ARG A 115 -14.25 16.28 1.82
N TRP A 116 -13.90 15.01 1.68
CA TRP A 116 -14.15 14.02 2.72
C TRP A 116 -13.35 14.35 3.98
N ARG A 117 -12.06 14.67 3.84
CA ARG A 117 -11.21 15.13 4.95
C ARG A 117 -11.81 16.35 5.64
N ALA A 118 -12.16 17.38 4.87
CA ALA A 118 -12.73 18.61 5.42
C ALA A 118 -14.03 18.34 6.21
N TRP A 119 -14.89 17.46 5.70
CA TRP A 119 -16.10 17.07 6.40
C TRP A 119 -15.80 16.29 7.69
N MET A 120 -14.91 15.29 7.64
CA MET A 120 -14.55 14.49 8.82
C MET A 120 -13.89 15.35 9.89
N THR A 121 -12.94 16.22 9.53
CA THR A 121 -12.28 17.12 10.48
C THR A 121 -13.30 18.03 11.16
N ARG A 122 -14.28 18.59 10.43
CA ARG A 122 -15.34 19.44 11.02
C ARG A 122 -16.24 18.65 11.98
N ASP A 123 -16.68 17.46 11.59
CA ASP A 123 -17.52 16.59 12.43
C ASP A 123 -16.81 16.18 13.72
N TYR A 124 -15.56 15.72 13.64
CA TYR A 124 -14.79 15.31 14.82
C TYR A 124 -14.39 16.50 15.69
N LEU A 125 -14.07 17.66 15.11
CA LEU A 125 -13.80 18.87 15.87
C LEU A 125 -15.05 19.29 16.66
N GLY A 126 -16.22 19.23 16.04
CA GLY A 126 -17.50 19.47 16.72
C GLY A 126 -17.73 18.52 17.90
N ARG A 127 -17.49 17.22 17.71
CA ARG A 127 -17.61 16.21 18.78
C ARG A 127 -16.58 16.38 19.90
N TRP A 128 -15.36 16.77 19.57
CA TRP A 128 -14.29 16.99 20.55
C TRP A 128 -14.57 18.19 21.45
N LEU A 129 -15.16 19.24 20.89
CA LEU A 129 -15.54 20.44 21.64
C LEU A 129 -16.91 20.33 22.34
N ALA A 130 -17.75 19.37 21.93
CA ALA A 130 -19.04 19.11 22.58
C ALA A 130 -18.86 18.57 24.00
N ASP A 131 -19.76 18.96 24.91
CA ASP A 131 -19.90 18.42 26.27
C ASP A 131 -18.60 18.38 27.10
N LYS A 132 -17.68 19.31 26.84
CA LYS A 132 -16.34 19.37 27.46
C LYS A 132 -15.53 18.07 27.25
N THR A 133 -15.79 17.36 26.16
CA THR A 133 -15.14 16.08 25.84
C THR A 133 -13.61 16.22 25.79
N PHE A 134 -13.10 17.33 25.25
CA PHE A 134 -11.66 17.64 25.28
C PHE A 134 -11.06 17.58 26.69
N TYR A 135 -11.77 18.13 27.69
CA TYR A 135 -11.32 18.14 29.09
C TYR A 135 -11.46 16.75 29.72
N HIS A 136 -12.56 16.04 29.45
CA HIS A 136 -12.76 14.68 29.97
C HIS A 136 -11.71 13.69 29.44
N LEU A 137 -11.33 13.81 28.17
CA LEU A 137 -10.27 13.01 27.56
C LEU A 137 -8.91 13.31 28.20
N GLU A 138 -8.58 14.59 28.41
CA GLU A 138 -7.34 14.98 29.06
C GLU A 138 -7.29 14.54 30.54
N LEU A 139 -8.42 14.59 31.25
CA LEU A 139 -8.51 14.09 32.62
C LEU A 139 -8.37 12.55 32.70
N ALA A 140 -8.91 11.82 31.71
CA ALA A 140 -8.74 10.37 31.60
C ALA A 140 -7.28 9.97 31.32
N ARG A 141 -6.53 10.82 30.60
CA ARG A 141 -5.09 10.69 30.37
C ARG A 141 -4.30 10.67 31.68
N TYR A 142 -4.66 11.48 32.68
CA TYR A 142 -3.98 11.48 33.99
C TYR A 142 -4.44 10.37 34.94
N ARG A 143 -5.66 9.82 34.78
CA ARG A 143 -6.17 8.73 35.65
C ARG A 143 -5.66 7.34 35.28
N THR A 144 -5.21 7.14 34.04
CA THR A 144 -4.84 5.80 33.55
C THR A 144 -3.39 5.48 33.93
N GLY A 145 -3.17 5.04 35.17
CA GLY A 145 -1.84 4.67 35.71
C GLY A 145 -1.22 3.37 35.17
N ASN A 146 -1.80 2.76 34.13
CA ASN A 146 -1.42 1.42 33.63
C ASN A 146 -0.43 1.44 32.45
N GLY A 147 0.33 2.53 32.25
CA GLY A 147 1.35 2.60 31.20
C GLY A 147 0.82 2.57 29.76
N GLN A 148 -0.50 2.69 29.55
CA GLN A 148 -1.05 2.94 28.21
C GLN A 148 -0.93 4.43 27.92
N THR A 149 -0.10 4.77 26.92
CA THR A 149 0.01 6.14 26.40
C THR A 149 -1.38 6.60 25.99
N PRO A 150 -1.92 7.67 26.59
CA PRO A 150 -3.24 8.18 26.23
C PRO A 150 -3.23 8.62 24.76
N ASP A 151 -4.26 8.23 24.03
CA ASP A 151 -4.40 8.52 22.60
C ASP A 151 -4.41 10.03 22.37
N ASN A 152 -3.64 10.53 21.39
CA ASN A 152 -3.43 11.97 21.21
C ASN A 152 -4.50 12.55 20.26
N PRO A 153 -5.54 13.25 20.76
CA PRO A 153 -6.72 13.59 19.96
C PRO A 153 -6.43 14.63 18.87
N ASP A 154 -5.51 15.56 19.11
CA ASP A 154 -4.96 16.51 18.14
C ASP A 154 -4.28 15.80 16.96
N GLN A 155 -3.43 14.80 17.23
CA GLN A 155 -2.80 13.99 16.19
C GLN A 155 -3.85 13.20 15.39
N ARG A 156 -4.83 12.59 16.08
CA ARG A 156 -5.92 11.84 15.43
C ARG A 156 -6.73 12.71 14.48
N ILE A 157 -7.07 13.94 14.89
CA ILE A 157 -7.87 14.86 14.09
C ILE A 157 -7.06 15.44 12.91
N GLN A 158 -5.78 15.72 13.11
CA GLN A 158 -4.94 16.40 12.11
C GLN A 158 -4.27 15.44 11.12
N GLU A 159 -3.63 14.38 11.61
CA GLU A 159 -2.82 13.44 10.84
C GLU A 159 -3.63 12.20 10.45
N ASP A 160 -4.24 11.51 11.42
CA ASP A 160 -4.90 10.23 11.13
C ASP A 160 -6.14 10.38 10.26
N MET A 161 -6.88 11.49 10.40
CA MET A 161 -8.03 11.78 9.54
C MET A 161 -7.61 11.88 8.07
N GLN A 162 -6.48 12.55 7.81
CA GLN A 162 -5.91 12.67 6.47
C GLN A 162 -5.48 11.31 5.95
N LEU A 163 -4.66 10.58 6.72
CA LEU A 163 -4.17 9.26 6.34
C LEU A 163 -5.34 8.30 6.07
N PHE A 164 -6.38 8.34 6.90
CA PHE A 164 -7.57 7.52 6.73
C PHE A 164 -8.29 7.82 5.41
N THR A 165 -8.58 9.09 5.10
CA THR A 165 -9.26 9.44 3.85
C THR A 165 -8.39 9.13 2.63
N ASP A 166 -7.09 9.40 2.70
CA ASP A 166 -6.15 9.22 1.59
C ASP A 166 -5.98 7.73 1.28
N TYR A 167 -5.67 6.91 2.29
CA TYR A 167 -5.50 5.47 2.12
C TYR A 167 -6.81 4.76 1.80
N THR A 168 -7.94 5.16 2.38
CA THR A 168 -9.22 4.51 2.08
C THR A 168 -9.59 4.70 0.60
N VAL A 169 -9.46 5.93 0.08
CA VAL A 169 -9.76 6.20 -1.33
C VAL A 169 -8.75 5.51 -2.25
N THR A 170 -7.45 5.68 -2.01
CA THR A 170 -6.40 5.11 -2.90
C THR A 170 -6.42 3.60 -2.91
N LEU A 171 -6.55 2.94 -1.76
CA LEU A 171 -6.59 1.47 -1.67
C LEU A 171 -7.86 0.91 -2.31
N SER A 172 -9.02 1.52 -2.07
CA SER A 172 -10.28 1.05 -2.66
C SER A 172 -10.28 1.19 -4.18
N MET A 173 -9.77 2.32 -4.70
CA MET A 173 -9.67 2.55 -6.15
C MET A 173 -8.58 1.70 -6.79
N GLY A 174 -7.45 1.49 -6.11
CA GLY A 174 -6.39 0.57 -6.56
C GLY A 174 -6.89 -0.86 -6.63
N LEU A 175 -7.63 -1.32 -5.62
CA LEU A 175 -8.24 -2.65 -5.61
C LEU A 175 -9.26 -2.81 -6.74
N LEU A 176 -10.15 -1.84 -6.93
CA LEU A 176 -11.10 -1.84 -8.05
C LEU A 176 -10.36 -1.94 -9.39
N ASN A 177 -9.35 -1.10 -9.59
CA ASN A 177 -8.56 -1.10 -10.82
C ASN A 177 -7.86 -2.46 -11.04
N ALA A 178 -7.25 -3.03 -10.01
CA ALA A 178 -6.58 -4.32 -10.08
C ALA A 178 -7.55 -5.45 -10.45
N VAL A 179 -8.73 -5.50 -9.80
CA VAL A 179 -9.75 -6.53 -10.07
C VAL A 179 -10.31 -6.40 -11.48
N VAL A 180 -10.70 -5.19 -11.91
CA VAL A 180 -11.26 -4.98 -13.25
C VAL A 180 -10.21 -5.28 -14.32
N THR A 181 -8.97 -4.85 -14.13
CA THR A 181 -7.85 -5.17 -15.03
C THR A 181 -7.64 -6.67 -15.11
N LEU A 182 -7.58 -7.36 -13.97
CA LEU A 182 -7.41 -8.82 -13.92
C LEU A 182 -8.52 -9.53 -14.68
N LEU A 183 -9.79 -9.20 -14.43
CA LEU A 183 -10.93 -9.82 -15.12
C LEU A 183 -10.92 -9.55 -16.63
N SER A 184 -10.64 -8.31 -17.04
CA SER A 184 -10.55 -7.94 -18.46
C SER A 184 -9.43 -8.69 -19.18
N PHE A 185 -8.23 -8.74 -18.60
CA PHE A 185 -7.09 -9.41 -19.21
C PHE A 185 -7.19 -10.94 -19.16
N ILE A 186 -7.83 -11.51 -18.12
CA ILE A 186 -8.22 -12.93 -18.14
C ILE A 186 -9.17 -13.19 -19.32
N GLY A 187 -10.17 -12.34 -19.53
CA GLY A 187 -11.11 -12.48 -20.66
C GLY A 187 -10.42 -12.41 -22.02
N ILE A 188 -9.52 -11.43 -22.22
CA ILE A 188 -8.72 -11.30 -23.45
C ILE A 188 -7.82 -12.52 -23.65
N LEU A 189 -7.08 -12.91 -22.61
CA LEU A 189 -6.18 -14.06 -22.69
C LEU A 189 -6.95 -15.36 -22.92
N TRP A 190 -8.13 -15.52 -22.32
CA TRP A 190 -9.00 -16.67 -22.56
C TRP A 190 -9.47 -16.73 -24.01
N ALA A 191 -9.90 -15.60 -24.59
CA ALA A 191 -10.34 -15.52 -25.97
C ALA A 191 -9.22 -15.80 -26.98
N LEU A 192 -7.98 -15.40 -26.66
CA LEU A 192 -6.80 -15.65 -27.49
C LEU A 192 -6.12 -16.99 -27.21
N SER A 193 -6.39 -17.61 -26.06
CA SER A 193 -5.81 -18.89 -25.68
C SER A 193 -6.43 -19.98 -26.55
N GLY A 194 -5.63 -20.48 -27.49
CA GLY A 194 -5.95 -21.70 -28.21
C GLY A 194 -6.06 -22.91 -27.27
N VAL A 195 -6.40 -24.05 -27.85
CA VAL A 195 -6.44 -25.34 -27.15
C VAL A 195 -5.05 -25.97 -27.23
N VAL A 196 -4.34 -26.05 -26.10
CA VAL A 196 -3.07 -26.78 -26.03
C VAL A 196 -3.36 -28.20 -25.57
N PRO A 197 -2.96 -29.23 -26.34
CA PRO A 197 -3.02 -30.60 -25.87
C PRO A 197 -1.98 -30.81 -24.77
N VAL A 198 -2.44 -31.05 -23.54
CA VAL A 198 -1.57 -31.36 -22.40
C VAL A 198 -1.60 -32.87 -22.17
N THR A 199 -0.49 -33.54 -22.40
CA THR A 199 -0.36 -34.99 -22.17
C THR A 199 0.07 -35.23 -20.72
N VAL A 200 -0.84 -35.75 -19.89
CA VAL A 200 -0.56 -36.13 -18.49
C VAL A 200 -0.85 -37.62 -18.34
N GLY A 201 0.15 -38.39 -17.90
CA GLY A 201 -0.02 -39.84 -17.65
C GLY A 201 -0.35 -40.66 -18.91
N GLY A 202 0.14 -40.25 -20.09
CA GLY A 202 -0.10 -40.97 -21.36
C GLY A 202 -1.45 -40.68 -22.03
N SER A 203 -2.31 -39.85 -21.41
CA SER A 203 -3.56 -39.38 -22.02
C SER A 203 -3.45 -37.89 -22.36
N THR A 204 -3.85 -37.51 -23.57
CA THR A 204 -3.84 -36.13 -24.04
C THR A 204 -5.15 -35.44 -23.68
N TYR A 205 -5.09 -34.49 -22.76
CA TYR A 205 -6.23 -33.67 -22.36
C TYR A 205 -6.17 -32.33 -23.10
N GLN A 206 -7.25 -31.98 -23.79
CA GLN A 206 -7.39 -30.66 -24.40
C GLN A 206 -7.88 -29.68 -23.35
N VAL A 207 -6.98 -28.82 -22.87
CA VAL A 207 -7.33 -27.81 -21.86
C VAL A 207 -7.61 -26.49 -22.59
N VAL A 208 -8.89 -26.09 -22.60
CA VAL A 208 -9.31 -24.75 -23.06
C VAL A 208 -8.79 -23.70 -22.08
N GLY A 209 -8.24 -22.59 -22.58
CA GLY A 209 -7.72 -21.53 -21.73
C GLY A 209 -6.40 -21.91 -21.02
N SER A 210 -5.62 -22.84 -21.58
CA SER A 210 -4.35 -23.32 -21.00
C SER A 210 -3.41 -22.18 -20.59
N MET A 211 -3.31 -21.12 -21.40
CA MET A 211 -2.47 -19.95 -21.10
C MET A 211 -2.88 -19.23 -19.82
N VAL A 212 -4.18 -19.16 -19.53
CA VAL A 212 -4.72 -18.53 -18.31
C VAL A 212 -4.29 -19.33 -17.08
N TRP A 213 -4.45 -20.67 -17.13
CA TRP A 213 -4.08 -21.54 -16.01
C TRP A 213 -2.58 -21.53 -15.75
N ILE A 214 -1.76 -21.58 -16.80
CA ILE A 214 -0.30 -21.53 -16.67
C ILE A 214 0.14 -20.18 -16.09
N ALA A 215 -0.42 -19.06 -16.58
CA ALA A 215 -0.14 -17.74 -16.03
C ALA A 215 -0.56 -17.63 -14.55
N LEU A 216 -1.70 -18.21 -14.17
CA LEU A 216 -2.19 -18.21 -12.79
C LEU A 216 -1.25 -19.00 -11.86
N VAL A 217 -0.82 -20.20 -12.27
CA VAL A 217 0.17 -21.00 -11.52
C VAL A 217 1.48 -20.25 -11.38
N TYR A 218 1.98 -19.66 -12.47
CA TYR A 218 3.19 -18.84 -12.48
C TYR A 218 3.08 -17.71 -11.43
N CYS A 219 2.00 -16.92 -11.48
CA CYS A 219 1.75 -15.83 -10.53
C CYS A 219 1.64 -16.28 -9.07
N ILE A 220 0.99 -17.41 -8.79
CA ILE A 220 0.89 -17.97 -7.43
C ILE A 220 2.29 -18.34 -6.91
N VAL A 221 3.08 -19.06 -7.70
CA VAL A 221 4.45 -19.46 -7.33
C VAL A 221 5.30 -18.21 -7.05
N GLY A 222 5.26 -17.22 -7.94
CA GLY A 222 5.95 -15.95 -7.77
C GLY A 222 5.56 -15.23 -6.49
N THR A 223 4.26 -15.17 -6.19
CA THR A 223 3.72 -14.50 -5.00
C THR A 223 4.14 -15.21 -3.72
N VAL A 224 4.08 -16.55 -3.69
CA VAL A 224 4.51 -17.35 -2.53
C VAL A 224 5.99 -17.16 -2.25
N ILE A 225 6.84 -17.23 -3.29
CA ILE A 225 8.29 -17.03 -3.13
C ILE A 225 8.58 -15.58 -2.67
N THR A 226 7.93 -14.59 -3.30
CA THR A 226 8.06 -13.18 -2.91
C THR A 226 7.67 -12.96 -1.46
N HIS A 227 6.60 -13.60 -0.99
CA HIS A 227 6.16 -13.53 0.40
C HIS A 227 7.22 -14.08 1.36
N TYR A 228 7.79 -15.25 1.07
CA TYR A 228 8.84 -15.84 1.91
C TYR A 228 10.12 -15.01 1.93
N ILE A 229 10.55 -14.47 0.79
CA ILE A 229 11.71 -13.56 0.69
C ILE A 229 11.43 -12.24 1.42
N GLY A 230 10.21 -11.70 1.32
CA GLY A 230 9.85 -10.43 1.94
C GLY A 230 9.61 -10.50 3.45
N ARG A 231 9.19 -11.65 3.99
CA ARG A 231 8.75 -11.82 5.39
C ARG A 231 9.74 -11.25 6.45
N PRO A 232 11.07 -11.42 6.34
CA PRO A 232 12.01 -10.86 7.31
C PRO A 232 12.03 -9.32 7.36
N LEU A 233 11.62 -8.63 6.29
CA LEU A 233 11.60 -7.17 6.23
C LEU A 233 10.69 -6.57 7.30
N ILE A 234 9.61 -7.25 7.69
CA ILE A 234 8.68 -6.77 8.71
C ILE A 234 9.41 -6.60 10.05
N GLY A 235 10.13 -7.62 10.49
CA GLY A 235 10.89 -7.58 11.74
C GLY A 235 12.09 -6.62 11.69
N LEU A 236 12.74 -6.51 10.53
CA LEU A 236 13.84 -5.56 10.32
C LEU A 236 13.36 -4.10 10.36
N ASN A 237 12.23 -3.78 9.74
CA ASN A 237 11.64 -2.44 9.78
C ASN A 237 11.19 -2.06 11.20
N PHE A 238 10.57 -3.00 11.92
CA PHE A 238 10.20 -2.76 13.33
C PHE A 238 11.42 -2.46 14.20
N ARG A 239 12.49 -3.26 14.07
CA ARG A 239 13.76 -3.01 14.77
C ARG A 239 14.40 -1.69 14.36
N GLN A 240 14.29 -1.30 13.09
CA GLN A 240 14.80 -0.02 12.59
C GLN A 240 14.11 1.15 13.31
N GLN A 241 12.78 1.16 13.32
CA GLN A 241 11.99 2.20 14.00
C GLN A 241 12.35 2.28 15.48
N ARG A 242 12.51 1.12 16.14
CA ARG A 242 12.94 1.07 17.55
C ARG A 242 14.33 1.66 17.75
N PHE A 243 15.33 1.26 16.97
CA PHE A 243 16.69 1.78 17.10
C PHE A 243 16.78 3.28 16.79
N GLU A 244 16.02 3.77 15.80
CA GLU A 244 15.93 5.20 15.50
C GLU A 244 15.26 6.00 16.61
N ALA A 245 14.20 5.45 17.22
CA ALA A 245 13.54 6.04 18.38
C ALA A 245 14.49 6.11 19.58
N ASP A 246 15.22 5.03 19.88
CA ASP A 246 16.21 4.98 20.96
C ASP A 246 17.34 6.00 20.74
N PHE A 247 17.83 6.13 19.51
CA PHE A 247 18.83 7.13 19.13
C PHE A 247 18.30 8.56 19.30
N ARG A 248 17.09 8.85 18.77
CA ARG A 248 16.44 10.16 18.89
C ARG A 248 16.15 10.53 20.35
N HIS A 249 15.66 9.60 21.14
CA HIS A 249 15.41 9.81 22.57
C HIS A 249 16.69 10.21 23.30
N HIS A 250 17.82 9.57 22.98
CA HIS A 250 19.09 9.91 23.59
C HIS A 250 19.60 11.29 23.17
N LEU A 251 19.43 11.70 21.91
CA LEU A 251 19.71 13.07 21.46
C LEU A 251 18.88 14.12 22.24
N VAL A 252 17.59 13.83 22.48
CA VAL A 252 16.74 14.70 23.30
C VAL A 252 17.26 14.79 24.73
N ARG A 253 17.69 13.67 25.33
CA ARG A 253 18.29 13.65 26.66
C ARG A 253 19.55 14.51 26.73
N VAL A 254 20.46 14.42 25.75
CA VAL A 254 21.65 15.26 25.71
C VAL A 254 21.28 16.76 25.67
N ARG A 255 20.22 17.12 24.96
CA ARG A 255 19.70 18.50 24.95
C ARG A 255 19.07 18.91 26.29
N GLU A 256 18.32 18.03 26.94
CA GLU A 256 17.68 18.31 28.24
C GLU A 256 18.69 18.47 29.37
N TYR A 257 19.79 17.71 29.34
CA TYR A 257 20.85 17.72 30.36
C TYR A 257 22.13 18.43 29.89
N SER A 258 22.01 19.35 28.91
CA SER A 258 23.18 19.98 28.28
C SER A 258 24.07 20.75 29.25
N GLU A 259 23.47 21.39 30.27
CA GLU A 259 24.20 22.14 31.29
C GLU A 259 25.07 21.22 32.17
N ALA A 260 24.50 20.12 32.66
CA ALA A 260 25.22 19.14 33.46
C ALA A 260 26.37 18.49 32.66
N ILE A 261 26.10 18.12 31.40
CA ILE A 261 27.12 17.54 30.52
C ILE A 261 28.27 18.52 30.29
N ALA A 262 27.99 19.81 30.07
CA ALA A 262 29.01 20.83 29.84
C ALA A 262 29.84 21.14 31.10
N LEU A 263 29.19 21.22 32.27
CA LEU A 263 29.88 21.45 33.55
C LEU A 263 30.81 20.30 33.93
N ASP A 264 30.39 19.05 33.68
CA ASP A 264 31.17 17.85 33.98
C ASP A 264 32.17 17.45 32.87
N SER A 265 32.23 18.21 31.76
CA SER A 265 33.02 17.85 30.55
C SER A 265 32.73 16.42 30.06
N GLY A 266 31.45 16.03 30.10
CA GLY A 266 30.95 14.68 29.81
C GLY A 266 30.77 14.37 28.32
N GLU A 267 31.09 15.31 27.43
CA GLU A 267 30.86 15.18 25.99
C GLU A 267 31.49 13.93 25.35
N PRO A 268 32.73 13.51 25.69
CA PRO A 268 33.32 12.29 25.12
C PRO A 268 32.54 11.02 25.47
N VAL A 269 31.91 10.99 26.65
CA VAL A 269 31.10 9.85 27.10
C VAL A 269 29.78 9.81 26.34
N GLU A 270 29.08 10.94 26.24
CA GLU A 270 27.84 11.06 25.49
C GLU A 270 28.05 10.81 23.99
N HIS A 271 29.17 11.25 23.42
CA HIS A 271 29.55 10.94 22.04
C HIS A 271 29.65 9.44 21.80
N ARG A 272 30.40 8.70 22.64
CA ARG A 272 30.57 7.25 22.51
C ARG A 272 29.24 6.50 22.68
N GLN A 273 28.37 6.99 23.57
CA GLN A 273 27.03 6.47 23.77
C GLN A 273 26.10 6.69 22.55
N LEU A 274 26.16 7.86 21.93
CA LEU A 274 25.44 8.18 20.70
C LEU A 274 25.95 7.35 19.52
N GLU A 275 27.27 7.23 19.36
CA GLU A 275 27.88 6.39 18.32
C GLU A 275 27.45 4.92 18.44
N THR A 276 27.39 4.37 19.64
CA THR A 276 26.97 2.98 19.86
C THR A 276 25.52 2.75 19.40
N ARG A 277 24.64 3.71 19.68
CA ARG A 277 23.22 3.66 19.26
C ARG A 277 23.11 3.83 17.75
N PHE A 278 23.82 4.82 17.19
CA PHE A 278 23.88 5.03 15.75
C PHE A 278 24.43 3.81 15.00
N GLY A 279 25.46 3.15 15.53
CA GLY A 279 25.99 1.90 14.98
C GLY A 279 24.97 0.76 15.00
N SER A 280 24.03 0.75 15.94
CA SER A 280 22.93 -0.23 15.96
C SER A 280 21.87 0.07 14.90
N VAL A 281 21.54 1.35 14.69
CA VAL A 281 20.72 1.83 13.57
C VAL A 281 21.35 1.42 12.24
N LEU A 282 22.64 1.71 12.04
CA LEU A 282 23.35 1.42 10.79
C LEU A 282 23.43 -0.08 10.51
N ARG A 283 23.77 -0.90 11.52
CA ARG A 283 23.85 -2.37 11.35
C ARG A 283 22.52 -2.97 10.92
N ASN A 284 21.41 -2.55 11.52
CA ASN A 284 20.08 -3.02 11.11
C ASN A 284 19.69 -2.50 9.72
N TYR A 285 20.05 -1.26 9.40
CA TYR A 285 19.82 -0.69 8.07
C TYR A 285 20.58 -1.44 6.97
N LEU A 286 21.83 -1.86 7.22
CA LEU A 286 22.58 -2.71 6.29
C LEU A 286 21.90 -4.09 6.08
N GLN A 287 21.29 -4.65 7.12
CA GLN A 287 20.48 -5.88 6.99
C GLN A 287 19.21 -5.64 6.15
N LEU A 288 18.55 -4.50 6.33
CA LEU A 288 17.42 -4.08 5.48
C LEU A 288 17.83 -4.00 4.02
N ILE A 289 18.93 -3.31 3.70
CA ILE A 289 19.45 -3.19 2.33
C ILE A 289 19.70 -4.57 1.73
N LYS A 290 20.35 -5.48 2.47
CA LYS A 290 20.63 -6.84 1.98
C LYS A 290 19.34 -7.59 1.65
N GLN A 291 18.34 -7.51 2.51
CA GLN A 291 17.07 -8.22 2.30
C GLN A 291 16.25 -7.58 1.17
N GLN A 292 16.24 -6.26 1.07
CA GLN A 292 15.58 -5.53 0.00
C GLN A 292 16.23 -5.83 -1.35
N LYS A 293 17.57 -5.91 -1.41
CA LYS A 293 18.29 -6.35 -2.61
C LYS A 293 17.84 -7.74 -3.07
N ASN A 294 17.68 -8.69 -2.15
CA ASN A 294 17.21 -10.04 -2.49
C ASN A 294 15.78 -10.02 -3.04
N LEU A 295 14.90 -9.25 -2.41
CA LEU A 295 13.52 -9.08 -2.87
C LEU A 295 13.47 -8.47 -4.27
N VAL A 296 14.15 -7.33 -4.47
CA VAL A 296 14.23 -6.64 -5.77
C VAL A 296 14.84 -7.55 -6.83
N GLY A 297 15.93 -8.25 -6.51
CA GLY A 297 16.59 -9.19 -7.42
C GLY A 297 15.63 -10.28 -7.90
N PHE A 298 14.88 -10.89 -6.96
CA PHE A 298 13.89 -11.91 -7.31
C PHE A 298 12.72 -11.33 -8.11
N THR A 299 12.11 -10.22 -7.69
CA THR A 299 10.95 -9.65 -8.39
C THR A 299 11.31 -9.16 -9.79
N SER A 300 12.51 -8.60 -9.97
CA SER A 300 13.00 -8.18 -11.29
C SER A 300 13.29 -9.38 -12.18
N PHE A 301 13.95 -10.41 -11.67
CA PHE A 301 14.19 -11.64 -12.43
C PHE A 301 12.88 -12.32 -12.84
N PHE A 302 11.96 -12.48 -11.89
CA PHE A 302 10.65 -13.07 -12.13
C PHE A 302 9.85 -12.25 -13.15
N GLY A 303 9.81 -10.93 -13.01
CA GLY A 303 9.17 -10.05 -14.00
C GLY A 303 9.79 -10.14 -15.40
N GLN A 304 11.13 -10.22 -15.50
CA GLN A 304 11.82 -10.34 -16.77
C GLN A 304 11.60 -11.72 -17.42
N ALA A 305 11.59 -12.80 -16.64
CA ALA A 305 11.31 -14.14 -17.13
C ALA A 305 9.91 -14.24 -17.74
N ALA A 306 8.93 -13.51 -17.19
CA ALA A 306 7.57 -13.45 -17.70
C ALA A 306 7.45 -12.87 -19.13
N VAL A 307 8.46 -12.16 -19.63
CA VAL A 307 8.48 -11.63 -21.00
C VAL A 307 8.63 -12.74 -22.04
N ILE A 308 9.52 -13.71 -21.77
CA ILE A 308 9.83 -14.81 -22.71
C ILE A 308 8.94 -16.03 -22.44
N PHE A 309 8.45 -16.19 -21.22
CA PHE A 309 7.69 -17.34 -20.77
C PHE A 309 6.49 -17.71 -21.68
N PRO A 310 5.64 -16.77 -22.15
CA PRO A 310 4.54 -17.11 -23.07
C PRO A 310 5.01 -17.71 -24.40
N PHE A 311 6.16 -17.28 -24.92
CA PHE A 311 6.71 -17.81 -26.17
C PHE A 311 7.22 -19.24 -26.01
N ILE A 312 7.86 -19.56 -24.89
CA ILE A 312 8.32 -20.92 -24.59
C ILE A 312 7.14 -21.87 -24.41
N VAL A 313 6.06 -21.41 -23.76
CA VAL A 313 4.86 -22.21 -23.53
C VAL A 313 4.06 -22.42 -24.83
N ALA A 314 4.13 -21.47 -25.76
CA ALA A 314 3.42 -21.54 -27.04
C ALA A 314 4.19 -22.30 -28.15
N ALA A 315 5.50 -22.49 -27.98
CA ALA A 315 6.38 -23.21 -28.93
C ALA A 315 6.26 -24.73 -28.76
#